data_AF-A0A5A8D4B1-F1
#
_entry.id   AF-A0A5A8D4B1-F1
#
_cell.length_a   1.000
_cell.length_b   1.000
_cell.length_c   1.000
_cell.angle_alpha   90.00
_cell.angle_beta   90.00
_cell.angle_gamma   90.00
#
_symmetry.space_group_name_H-M   'P 1'
#
loop_
_entity.id
_entity.type
_entity.pdbx_description
1 polymer ?
#
loop_
_entity_poly.entity_id
_entity_poly.type
_entity_poly.pdbx_seq_one_letter_code
_entity_poly.pdbx_strand_id
1 'polypeptide(L)'
;MLLRSTIDWQSAGFVISQQEFPKWQAVVEHVKATAPSTLGSNPVQASDVWLRAFVEEDSLGVIEAIAVVCLVGLSIDAALHFAHGYIHAPVWLVEAADERAGLEPGEEPGSRLPDWAEAVARLGPRGARASFAMQKMGWPIVSSAITTAGASAFLLLTTIEILRVFGVILVFTLACSLVITIVGLSALLSVAGPRSTLCEACARGCCTSRPEQLPSSRRNPIDVAFRSQ
;
A
#
# COMPACT_ATOMS: atom_id res chain seq x y z
N MET A 1 -42.46 1.91 9.71
CA MET A 1 -42.47 2.02 8.23
C MET A 1 -42.79 3.48 7.89
N LEU A 2 -42.13 4.20 6.96
CA LEU A 2 -40.98 3.93 6.07
C LEU A 2 -40.34 5.28 5.60
N LEU A 3 -39.16 5.25 4.97
CA LEU A 3 -38.46 6.42 4.39
C LEU A 3 -39.01 6.83 3.00
N ARG A 4 -38.83 8.10 2.56
CA ARG A 4 -37.86 8.51 1.51
C ARG A 4 -37.90 10.00 1.11
N SER A 5 -36.83 10.42 0.42
CA SER A 5 -36.53 11.75 -0.15
C SER A 5 -36.63 11.77 -1.68
N THR A 6 -36.69 12.96 -2.33
CA THR A 6 -36.14 13.21 -3.70
C THR A 6 -36.11 14.70 -4.08
N ILE A 7 -34.98 15.34 -3.77
CA ILE A 7 -34.11 16.01 -4.76
C ILE A 7 -34.32 15.37 -6.16
N ASP A 8 -34.56 16.16 -7.23
CA ASP A 8 -34.77 15.68 -8.61
C ASP A 8 -33.53 15.55 -9.50
N TRP A 9 -33.34 14.33 -9.97
CA TRP A 9 -32.11 13.85 -10.57
C TRP A 9 -32.15 13.81 -12.07
N GLN A 10 -33.15 14.39 -12.71
CA GLN A 10 -33.03 14.45 -14.16
C GLN A 10 -31.91 15.44 -14.49
N SER A 11 -31.49 16.35 -13.61
CA SER A 11 -30.53 17.44 -13.84
C SER A 11 -29.30 17.20 -14.72
N ALA A 12 -28.40 16.23 -14.52
CA ALA A 12 -28.40 14.98 -13.73
C ALA A 12 -28.80 13.65 -14.43
N GLY A 13 -29.25 13.70 -15.68
CA GLY A 13 -29.24 12.58 -16.63
C GLY A 13 -27.98 12.34 -17.51
N PHE A 14 -26.94 13.20 -17.62
CA PHE A 14 -26.62 14.48 -16.99
C PHE A 14 -27.33 15.70 -17.62
N VAL A 15 -28.60 15.54 -17.99
CA VAL A 15 -29.48 16.52 -18.62
C VAL A 15 -30.88 16.40 -18.05
N ILE A 16 -31.45 17.48 -17.47
CA ILE A 16 -32.85 17.47 -17.01
C ILE A 16 -33.73 17.04 -18.20
N SER A 17 -34.24 15.81 -18.13
CA SER A 17 -35.57 15.52 -18.65
C SER A 17 -36.46 16.57 -18.00
N GLN A 18 -37.05 17.43 -18.84
CA GLN A 18 -37.74 18.68 -18.45
C GLN A 18 -38.96 18.47 -17.53
N GLN A 19 -39.22 17.21 -17.16
CA GLN A 19 -40.31 16.75 -16.34
C GLN A 19 -39.99 16.74 -14.84
N GLU A 20 -38.72 16.86 -14.44
CA GLU A 20 -38.34 16.85 -13.02
C GLU A 20 -37.77 18.14 -12.45
N PHE A 21 -37.07 19.07 -13.16
CA PHE A 21 -36.48 20.33 -12.59
C PHE A 21 -37.34 21.04 -11.51
N PRO A 22 -38.68 21.15 -11.69
CA PRO A 22 -39.54 21.73 -10.66
C PRO A 22 -39.49 21.04 -9.28
N LYS A 23 -39.14 19.74 -9.23
CA LYS A 23 -39.12 18.90 -8.03
C LYS A 23 -37.85 19.09 -7.18
N TRP A 24 -36.64 19.26 -7.75
CA TRP A 24 -35.40 19.52 -6.96
C TRP A 24 -35.44 20.94 -6.43
N GLN A 25 -35.94 21.88 -7.25
CA GLN A 25 -36.17 23.26 -6.82
C GLN A 25 -37.22 23.34 -5.70
N ALA A 26 -38.37 22.67 -5.83
CA ALA A 26 -39.35 22.60 -4.74
C ALA A 26 -38.80 21.96 -3.46
N VAL A 27 -37.93 20.94 -3.57
CA VAL A 27 -37.28 20.34 -2.40
C VAL A 27 -36.23 21.27 -1.78
N VAL A 28 -35.43 22.00 -2.56
CA VAL A 28 -34.45 22.95 -2.01
C VAL A 28 -35.09 24.20 -1.43
N GLU A 29 -36.20 24.69 -1.99
CA GLU A 29 -36.98 25.76 -1.35
C GLU A 29 -37.68 25.28 -0.08
N HIS A 30 -38.26 24.08 -0.07
CA HIS A 30 -38.86 23.51 1.15
C HIS A 30 -37.80 23.26 2.24
N VAL A 31 -36.59 22.82 1.88
CA VAL A 31 -35.46 22.70 2.82
C VAL A 31 -35.01 24.08 3.32
N LYS A 32 -34.88 25.09 2.47
CA LYS A 32 -34.53 26.47 2.88
C LYS A 32 -35.60 27.13 3.76
N ALA A 33 -36.87 26.81 3.55
CA ALA A 33 -37.99 27.33 4.35
C ALA A 33 -38.24 26.58 5.67
N THR A 34 -37.79 25.32 5.76
CA THR A 34 -38.01 24.46 6.95
C THR A 34 -36.75 24.26 7.78
N ALA A 35 -35.57 24.67 7.28
CA ALA A 35 -34.31 24.63 8.03
C ALA A 35 -34.38 25.56 9.26
N PRO A 36 -34.30 25.03 10.50
CA PRO A 36 -34.31 25.87 11.69
C PRO A 36 -33.04 26.71 11.75
N SER A 37 -33.16 27.98 12.16
CA SER A 37 -32.03 28.91 12.37
C SER A 37 -31.10 28.53 13.54
N THR A 38 -31.19 27.30 14.02
CA THR A 38 -30.46 26.74 15.16
C THR A 38 -29.51 25.63 14.70
N LEU A 39 -28.48 25.98 13.91
CA LEU A 39 -27.32 25.10 13.75
C LEU A 39 -26.65 24.93 15.12
N GLY A 40 -26.77 23.75 15.74
CA GLY A 40 -26.01 23.47 16.96
C GLY A 40 -26.37 22.25 17.83
N SER A 41 -27.51 21.56 17.61
CA SER A 41 -28.05 20.65 18.65
C SER A 41 -28.11 19.15 18.35
N ASN A 42 -27.81 18.66 17.14
CA ASN A 42 -27.81 17.21 16.87
C ASN A 42 -26.73 16.75 15.85
N PRO A 43 -25.74 15.93 16.26
CA PRO A 43 -24.62 15.56 15.38
C PRO A 43 -25.00 14.65 14.21
N VAL A 44 -26.12 13.91 14.29
CA VAL A 44 -26.54 12.97 13.23
C VAL A 44 -27.11 13.69 11.99
N GLN A 45 -27.69 14.89 12.15
CA GLN A 45 -28.17 15.69 11.02
C GLN A 45 -27.06 16.50 10.33
N ALA A 46 -25.93 16.71 11.00
CA ALA A 46 -24.78 17.36 10.38
C ALA A 46 -24.16 16.46 9.31
N SER A 47 -23.98 15.16 9.58
CA SER A 47 -23.27 14.24 8.67
C SER A 47 -23.90 14.12 7.28
N ASP A 48 -25.23 14.06 7.15
CA ASP A 48 -25.90 13.95 5.84
C ASP A 48 -25.84 15.24 5.00
N VAL A 49 -25.66 16.40 5.63
CA VAL A 49 -25.50 17.69 4.95
C VAL A 49 -24.03 17.93 4.60
N TRP A 50 -23.11 17.62 5.52
CA TRP A 50 -21.68 17.69 5.27
C TRP A 50 -21.22 16.66 4.22
N LEU A 51 -21.78 15.44 4.17
CA LEU A 51 -21.53 14.48 3.08
C LEU A 51 -21.96 14.98 1.70
N ARG A 52 -22.94 15.88 1.64
CA ARG A 52 -23.37 16.51 0.38
C ARG A 52 -22.46 17.67 0.00
N ALA A 53 -22.10 18.53 0.96
CA ALA A 53 -21.10 19.58 0.74
C ALA A 53 -19.73 19.02 0.31
N PHE A 54 -19.28 17.89 0.89
CA PHE A 54 -18.01 17.24 0.54
C PHE A 54 -17.99 16.59 -0.85
N VAL A 55 -19.16 16.42 -1.48
CA VAL A 55 -19.32 15.88 -2.84
C VAL A 55 -19.53 16.99 -3.87
N GLU A 56 -19.76 18.24 -3.43
CA GLU A 56 -20.29 19.32 -4.28
C GLU A 56 -19.32 20.53 -4.43
N GLU A 57 -18.16 20.54 -3.75
CA GLU A 57 -17.18 21.65 -3.82
C GLU A 57 -15.78 21.33 -4.40
N ASP A 58 -15.53 20.14 -4.96
CA ASP A 58 -14.35 19.97 -5.82
C ASP A 58 -14.57 19.03 -7.01
N SER A 59 -13.80 19.22 -8.09
CA SER A 59 -14.12 18.76 -9.45
C SER A 59 -13.84 17.26 -9.72
N LEU A 60 -14.07 16.39 -8.74
CA LEU A 60 -13.80 14.96 -8.77
C LEU A 60 -15.11 14.18 -8.63
N GLY A 61 -15.54 13.52 -9.70
CA GLY A 61 -16.71 12.65 -9.66
C GLY A 61 -16.52 11.42 -8.75
N VAL A 62 -17.61 10.67 -8.56
CA VAL A 62 -17.60 9.45 -7.73
C VAL A 62 -16.56 8.43 -8.20
N ILE A 63 -16.30 8.36 -9.51
CA ILE A 63 -15.32 7.45 -10.10
C ILE A 63 -13.90 7.88 -9.73
N GLU A 64 -13.62 9.18 -9.78
CA GLU A 64 -12.35 9.80 -9.44
C GLU A 64 -12.07 9.70 -7.93
N ALA A 65 -13.08 9.87 -7.08
CA ALA A 65 -12.96 9.62 -5.64
C ALA A 65 -12.60 8.16 -5.35
N ILE A 66 -13.26 7.19 -5.99
CA ILE A 66 -12.92 5.77 -5.90
C ILE A 66 -11.50 5.51 -6.43
N ALA A 67 -11.10 6.15 -7.54
CA ALA A 67 -9.77 6.03 -8.13
C ALA A 67 -8.67 6.46 -7.15
N VAL A 68 -8.84 7.60 -6.47
CA VAL A 68 -7.90 8.10 -5.45
C VAL A 68 -7.79 7.13 -4.28
N VAL A 69 -8.92 6.60 -3.77
CA VAL A 69 -8.92 5.61 -2.68
C VAL A 69 -8.21 4.32 -3.10
N CYS A 70 -8.48 3.81 -4.30
CA CYS A 70 -7.80 2.64 -4.84
C CYS A 70 -6.30 2.88 -5.06
N LEU A 71 -5.89 4.08 -5.50
CA LEU A 71 -4.48 4.44 -5.67
C LEU A 71 -3.73 4.48 -4.33
N VAL A 72 -4.30 5.11 -3.31
CA VAL A 72 -3.72 5.11 -1.96
C VAL A 72 -3.65 3.69 -1.39
N GLY A 73 -4.74 2.90 -1.49
CA GLY A 73 -4.77 1.52 -1.01
C GLY A 73 -3.73 0.61 -1.70
N LEU A 74 -3.73 0.59 -3.03
CA LEU A 74 -2.84 -0.28 -3.82
C LEU A 74 -1.36 0.16 -3.75
N SER A 75 -1.08 1.45 -3.52
CA SER A 75 0.31 1.91 -3.34
C SER A 75 0.90 1.51 -1.99
N ILE A 76 0.09 1.49 -0.94
CA ILE A 76 0.53 1.11 0.41
C ILE A 76 0.63 -0.42 0.57
N ASP A 77 -0.28 -1.20 -0.04
CA ASP A 77 -0.33 -2.66 0.12
C ASP A 77 0.98 -3.36 -0.31
N ALA A 78 1.43 -3.12 -1.54
CA ALA A 78 2.65 -3.72 -2.06
C ALA A 78 3.89 -3.23 -1.28
N ALA A 79 3.93 -1.94 -0.91
CA ALA A 79 5.01 -1.35 -0.13
C ALA A 79 5.12 -1.94 1.29
N LEU A 80 3.99 -2.20 1.97
CA LEU A 80 3.97 -2.83 3.30
C LEU A 80 4.46 -4.27 3.26
N HIS A 81 4.01 -5.07 2.29
CA HIS A 81 4.50 -6.44 2.10
C HIS A 81 6.01 -6.46 1.87
N PHE A 82 6.53 -5.55 1.04
CA PHE A 82 7.97 -5.44 0.79
C PHE A 82 8.75 -5.00 2.05
N ALA A 83 8.27 -3.98 2.76
CA ALA A 83 8.89 -3.48 3.99
C ALA A 83 8.92 -4.54 5.10
N HIS A 84 7.85 -5.34 5.24
CA HIS A 84 7.81 -6.48 6.15
C HIS A 84 8.89 -7.52 5.80
N GLY A 85 9.05 -7.84 4.51
CA GLY A 85 10.15 -8.68 4.03
C GLY A 85 11.55 -8.14 4.34
N TYR A 86 11.74 -6.82 4.22
CA TYR A 86 13.02 -6.13 4.49
C TYR A 86 13.39 -6.16 5.97
N ILE A 87 12.41 -5.97 6.87
CA ILE A 87 12.63 -5.99 8.33
C ILE A 87 12.91 -7.41 8.83
N HIS A 88 12.27 -8.42 8.26
CA HIS A 88 12.47 -9.84 8.60
C HIS A 88 13.59 -10.52 7.80
N ALA A 89 14.53 -9.76 7.23
CA ALA A 89 15.75 -10.30 6.64
C ALA A 89 16.62 -10.97 7.73
N PRO A 90 17.18 -12.18 7.47
CA PRO A 90 17.92 -12.93 8.48
C PRO A 90 19.23 -12.23 8.86
N VAL A 91 19.50 -12.14 10.17
CA VAL A 91 20.66 -11.41 10.73
C VAL A 91 21.98 -11.92 10.14
N TRP A 92 22.16 -13.24 10.04
CA TRP A 92 23.37 -13.86 9.49
C TRP A 92 23.68 -13.46 8.04
N LEU A 93 22.67 -13.16 7.22
CA LEU A 93 22.85 -12.70 5.84
C LEU A 93 23.35 -11.26 5.80
N VAL A 94 22.91 -10.44 6.76
CA VAL A 94 23.36 -9.04 6.89
C VAL A 94 24.79 -9.00 7.41
N GLU A 95 25.11 -9.79 8.44
CA GLU A 95 26.47 -9.93 8.98
C GLU A 95 27.45 -10.41 7.90
N ALA A 96 27.08 -11.44 7.14
CA ALA A 96 27.88 -11.96 6.03
C ALA A 96 28.06 -10.96 4.86
N ALA A 97 27.10 -10.04 4.66
CA ALA A 97 27.19 -8.96 3.67
C ALA A 97 27.99 -7.75 4.18
N ASP A 98 28.03 -7.52 5.49
CA ASP A 98 28.85 -6.49 6.13
C ASP A 98 30.32 -6.93 6.19
N GLU A 99 30.58 -8.20 6.55
CA GLU A 99 31.89 -8.86 6.46
C GLU A 99 32.49 -8.67 5.06
N ARG A 100 31.76 -9.09 4.01
CA ARG A 100 32.18 -8.96 2.60
C ARG A 100 32.39 -7.51 2.15
N ALA A 101 31.68 -6.56 2.73
CA ALA A 101 31.85 -5.14 2.40
C ALA A 101 33.08 -4.50 3.05
N GLY A 102 33.69 -5.16 4.05
CA GLY A 102 34.90 -4.74 4.73
C GLY A 102 36.16 -5.55 4.40
N LEU A 103 36.08 -6.57 3.53
CA LEU A 103 37.24 -7.35 3.10
C LEU A 103 38.13 -6.56 2.15
N GLU A 104 39.45 -6.61 2.38
CA GLU A 104 40.45 -6.08 1.46
C GLU A 104 40.56 -6.96 0.18
N PRO A 105 41.02 -6.43 -0.96
CA PRO A 105 41.07 -7.16 -2.23
C PRO A 105 41.98 -8.40 -2.16
N GLY A 106 41.37 -9.58 -2.08
CA GLY A 106 42.06 -10.88 -2.05
C GLY A 106 41.99 -11.62 -0.71
N GLU A 107 41.31 -11.07 0.30
CA GLU A 107 41.03 -11.81 1.54
C GLU A 107 39.74 -12.65 1.38
N GLU A 108 39.81 -13.92 1.78
CA GLU A 108 38.69 -14.88 1.68
C GLU A 108 37.76 -14.74 2.89
N PRO A 109 36.42 -14.74 2.70
CA PRO A 109 35.46 -14.62 3.81
C PRO A 109 35.54 -15.82 4.76
N GLY A 110 35.44 -15.58 6.06
CA GLY A 110 35.58 -16.60 7.10
C GLY A 110 34.43 -17.61 7.14
N SER A 111 33.32 -17.32 6.46
CA SER A 111 32.13 -18.18 6.38
C SER A 111 31.70 -18.48 4.94
N ARG A 112 31.58 -19.77 4.61
CA ARG A 112 31.07 -20.24 3.32
C ARG A 112 29.54 -20.18 3.31
N LEU A 113 28.98 -19.32 2.46
CA LEU A 113 27.55 -19.18 2.25
C LEU A 113 27.06 -20.05 1.08
N PRO A 114 25.74 -20.36 1.00
CA PRO A 114 25.12 -20.89 -0.21
C PRO A 114 25.27 -19.93 -1.39
N ASP A 115 25.38 -20.44 -2.62
CA ASP A 115 25.65 -19.65 -3.82
C ASP A 115 24.64 -18.49 -4.04
N TRP A 116 23.35 -18.73 -3.73
CA TRP A 116 22.31 -17.69 -3.82
C TRP A 116 22.51 -16.57 -2.79
N ALA A 117 23.00 -16.90 -1.59
CA ALA A 117 23.22 -15.95 -0.51
C ALA A 117 24.54 -15.19 -0.71
N GLU A 118 25.56 -15.85 -1.27
CA GLU A 118 26.81 -15.24 -1.73
C GLU A 118 26.55 -14.16 -2.80
N ALA A 119 25.76 -14.47 -3.83
CA ALA A 119 25.38 -13.51 -4.87
C ALA A 119 24.64 -12.28 -4.30
N VAL A 120 23.79 -12.50 -3.29
CA VAL A 120 23.01 -11.46 -2.61
C VAL A 120 23.88 -10.62 -1.66
N ALA A 121 24.81 -11.23 -0.93
CA ALA A 121 25.68 -10.55 0.01
C ALA A 121 26.65 -9.57 -0.67
N ARG A 122 27.03 -9.82 -1.94
CA ARG A 122 27.81 -8.91 -2.78
C ARG A 122 27.13 -7.57 -3.07
N LEU A 123 25.82 -7.45 -2.86
CA LEU A 123 25.07 -6.20 -2.98
C LEU A 123 25.24 -5.29 -1.73
N GLY A 124 26.06 -5.72 -0.76
CA GLY A 124 26.26 -5.05 0.52
C GLY A 124 25.06 -5.19 1.48
N PRO A 125 25.16 -4.73 2.73
CA PRO A 125 24.19 -5.05 3.78
C PRO A 125 22.77 -4.51 3.53
N ARG A 126 22.63 -3.39 2.80
CA ARG A 126 21.31 -2.84 2.38
C ARG A 126 20.72 -3.59 1.20
N GLY A 127 21.53 -3.83 0.16
CA GLY A 127 21.13 -4.58 -1.03
C GLY A 127 20.77 -6.03 -0.71
N ALA A 128 21.49 -6.66 0.22
CA ALA A 128 21.21 -8.01 0.69
C ALA A 128 19.81 -8.13 1.32
N ARG A 129 19.41 -7.17 2.18
CA ARG A 129 18.05 -7.10 2.75
C ARG A 129 16.98 -6.86 1.70
N ALA A 130 17.21 -5.92 0.77
CA ALA A 130 16.27 -5.62 -0.31
C ALA A 130 16.07 -6.83 -1.25
N SER A 131 17.14 -7.53 -1.61
CA SER A 131 17.06 -8.73 -2.45
C SER A 131 16.38 -9.91 -1.74
N PHE A 132 16.68 -10.11 -0.44
CA PHE A 132 15.97 -11.13 0.36
C PHE A 132 14.47 -10.81 0.49
N ALA A 133 14.12 -9.55 0.74
CA ALA A 133 12.73 -9.09 0.75
C ALA A 133 12.02 -9.38 -0.58
N MET A 134 12.69 -9.11 -1.70
CA MET A 134 12.18 -9.42 -3.04
C MET A 134 11.95 -10.92 -3.25
N GLN A 135 12.94 -11.75 -2.92
CA GLN A 135 12.84 -13.21 -3.07
C GLN A 135 11.71 -13.81 -2.23
N LYS A 136 11.47 -13.28 -1.02
CA LYS A 136 10.43 -13.80 -0.11
C LYS A 136 9.04 -13.23 -0.37
N MET A 137 8.91 -11.94 -0.66
CA MET A 137 7.62 -11.24 -0.74
C MET A 137 7.17 -10.91 -2.17
N GLY A 138 8.07 -10.94 -3.16
CA GLY A 138 7.73 -10.61 -4.55
C GLY A 138 6.70 -11.55 -5.16
N TRP A 139 6.81 -12.87 -4.92
CA TRP A 139 5.85 -13.84 -5.45
C TRP A 139 4.42 -13.67 -4.87
N PRO A 140 4.22 -13.53 -3.54
CA PRO A 140 2.93 -13.13 -2.97
C PRO A 140 2.31 -11.88 -3.60
N ILE A 141 3.10 -10.80 -3.77
CA ILE A 141 2.64 -9.53 -4.34
C ILE A 141 2.20 -9.70 -5.81
N VAL A 142 2.94 -10.47 -6.60
CA VAL A 142 2.55 -10.75 -8.00
C VAL A 142 1.28 -11.61 -8.06
N SER A 143 1.12 -12.58 -7.14
CA SER A 143 -0.08 -13.43 -7.05
C SER A 143 -1.34 -12.63 -6.68
N SER A 144 -1.28 -11.74 -5.69
CA SER A 144 -2.41 -10.86 -5.33
C SER A 144 -2.73 -9.87 -6.46
N ALA A 145 -1.72 -9.39 -7.18
CA ALA A 145 -1.95 -8.57 -8.37
C ALA A 145 -2.61 -9.35 -9.51
N ILE A 146 -2.22 -10.60 -9.79
CA ILE A 146 -2.86 -11.43 -10.83
C ILE A 146 -4.36 -11.63 -10.56
N THR A 147 -4.75 -11.86 -9.30
CA THR A 147 -6.17 -12.01 -8.95
C THR A 147 -6.96 -10.69 -9.09
N THR A 148 -6.36 -9.56 -8.69
CA THR A 148 -6.92 -8.22 -8.93
C THR A 148 -7.07 -7.90 -10.43
N ALA A 149 -6.04 -8.21 -11.22
CA ALA A 149 -6.06 -8.05 -12.67
C ALA A 149 -7.14 -8.93 -13.32
N GLY A 150 -7.29 -10.17 -12.87
CA GLY A 150 -8.38 -11.07 -13.29
C GLY A 150 -9.77 -10.51 -13.00
N ALA A 151 -10.01 -10.00 -11.77
CA ALA A 151 -11.28 -9.37 -11.42
C ALA A 151 -11.57 -8.13 -12.30
N SER A 152 -10.58 -7.26 -12.50
CA SER A 152 -10.73 -6.08 -13.36
C SER A 152 -10.93 -6.42 -14.84
N ALA A 153 -10.39 -7.53 -15.35
CA ALA A 153 -10.66 -8.00 -16.71
C ALA A 153 -12.14 -8.34 -16.93
N PHE A 154 -12.83 -8.92 -15.93
CA PHE A 154 -14.29 -9.12 -16.00
C PHE A 154 -15.07 -7.79 -16.00
N LEU A 155 -14.62 -6.79 -15.24
CA LEU A 155 -15.23 -5.44 -15.25
C LEU A 155 -15.08 -4.76 -16.62
N LEU A 156 -13.94 -4.93 -17.29
CA LEU A 156 -13.67 -4.37 -18.63
C LEU A 156 -14.54 -4.98 -19.74
N LEU A 157 -15.00 -6.22 -19.56
CA LEU A 157 -15.91 -6.94 -20.46
C LEU A 157 -17.40 -6.64 -20.18
N THR A 158 -17.70 -5.91 -19.09
CA THR A 158 -19.08 -5.61 -18.70
C THR A 158 -19.63 -4.40 -19.49
N THR A 159 -20.90 -4.45 -19.87
CA THR A 159 -21.57 -3.41 -20.69
C THR A 159 -21.95 -2.14 -19.93
N ILE A 160 -21.76 -2.11 -18.60
CA ILE A 160 -22.08 -0.95 -17.76
C ILE A 160 -20.85 -0.03 -17.73
N GLU A 161 -20.94 1.12 -18.39
CA GLU A 161 -19.85 2.11 -18.55
C GLU A 161 -19.11 2.42 -17.22
N ILE A 162 -19.83 2.59 -16.11
CA ILE A 162 -19.22 2.93 -14.81
C ILE A 162 -18.26 1.84 -14.29
N LEU A 163 -18.59 0.56 -14.54
CA LEU A 163 -17.73 -0.57 -14.15
C LEU A 163 -16.53 -0.69 -15.09
N ARG A 164 -16.71 -0.34 -16.36
CA ARG A 164 -15.66 -0.37 -17.37
C ARG A 164 -14.59 0.67 -17.09
N VAL A 165 -14.97 1.92 -16.81
CA VAL A 165 -14.03 2.99 -16.44
C VAL A 165 -13.28 2.64 -15.15
N PHE A 166 -13.98 2.16 -14.13
CA PHE A 166 -13.35 1.69 -12.89
C PHE A 166 -12.35 0.54 -13.13
N GLY A 167 -12.70 -0.42 -13.99
CA GLY A 167 -11.80 -1.51 -14.39
C GLY A 167 -10.50 -1.02 -15.04
N VAL A 168 -10.56 -0.02 -15.93
CA VAL A 168 -9.35 0.58 -16.54
C VAL A 168 -8.45 1.21 -15.48
N ILE A 169 -9.05 2.01 -14.58
CA ILE A 169 -8.34 2.70 -13.50
C ILE A 169 -7.64 1.69 -12.57
N LEU A 170 -8.32 0.60 -12.19
CA LEU A 170 -7.73 -0.45 -11.36
C LEU A 170 -6.53 -1.11 -12.03
N VAL A 171 -6.63 -1.52 -13.30
CA VAL A 171 -5.50 -2.15 -14.03
C VAL A 171 -4.30 -1.20 -14.09
N PHE A 172 -4.52 0.06 -14.47
CA PHE A 172 -3.45 1.05 -14.57
C PHE A 172 -2.77 1.32 -13.23
N THR A 173 -3.57 1.52 -12.18
CA THR A 173 -3.10 1.79 -10.82
C THR A 173 -2.31 0.62 -10.24
N LEU A 174 -2.80 -0.60 -10.45
CA LEU A 174 -2.13 -1.84 -10.04
C LEU A 174 -0.78 -2.01 -10.75
N ALA A 175 -0.73 -1.80 -12.06
CA ALA A 175 0.50 -1.90 -12.85
C ALA A 175 1.54 -0.85 -12.40
N CYS A 176 1.12 0.40 -12.18
CA CYS A 176 2.01 1.45 -11.68
C CYS A 176 2.53 1.13 -10.27
N SER A 177 1.66 0.70 -9.34
CA SER A 177 2.06 0.35 -7.97
C SER A 177 3.06 -0.82 -7.94
N LEU A 178 2.81 -1.87 -8.73
CA LEU A 178 3.73 -3.00 -8.88
C LEU A 178 5.12 -2.55 -9.34
N VAL A 179 5.21 -1.75 -10.40
CA VAL A 179 6.50 -1.29 -10.94
C VAL A 179 7.22 -0.37 -9.95
N ILE A 180 6.51 0.58 -9.34
CA ILE A 180 7.06 1.50 -8.35
C ILE A 180 7.57 0.75 -7.12
N THR A 181 6.87 -0.29 -6.66
CA THR A 181 7.30 -1.10 -5.50
C THR A 181 8.46 -2.01 -5.88
N ILE A 182 8.30 -2.83 -6.92
CA ILE A 182 9.27 -3.88 -7.25
C ILE A 182 10.61 -3.28 -7.71
N VAL A 183 10.58 -2.21 -8.50
CA VAL A 183 11.80 -1.56 -9.01
C VAL A 183 12.19 -0.36 -8.13
N GLY A 184 11.28 0.60 -7.97
CA GLY A 184 11.56 1.88 -7.32
C GLY A 184 11.87 1.74 -5.83
N LEU A 185 10.99 1.12 -5.04
CA LEU A 185 11.17 0.96 -3.59
C LEU A 185 12.34 0.03 -3.27
N SER A 186 12.54 -1.05 -4.03
CA SER A 186 13.71 -1.94 -3.89
C SER A 186 15.04 -1.20 -4.10
N ALA A 187 15.12 -0.35 -5.13
CA ALA A 187 16.31 0.47 -5.39
C ALA A 187 16.48 1.59 -4.33
N LEU A 188 15.38 2.20 -3.88
CA LEU A 188 15.40 3.20 -2.81
C LEU A 188 15.91 2.58 -1.50
N LEU A 189 15.48 1.37 -1.15
CA LEU A 189 15.88 0.67 0.08
C LEU A 189 17.30 0.08 -0.02
N SER A 190 17.76 -0.33 -1.20
CA SER A 190 19.17 -0.75 -1.37
C SER A 190 20.14 0.43 -1.21
N VAL A 191 19.78 1.62 -1.69
CA VAL A 191 20.61 2.83 -1.57
C VAL A 191 20.46 3.50 -0.20
N ALA A 192 19.24 3.79 0.24
CA ALA A 192 18.93 4.65 1.38
C ALA A 192 18.25 3.91 2.57
N GLY A 193 18.05 2.59 2.49
CA GLY A 193 17.39 1.83 3.55
C GLY A 193 18.17 1.81 4.88
N PRO A 194 17.47 1.60 6.02
CA PRO A 194 18.12 1.54 7.32
C PRO A 194 19.10 0.36 7.40
N ARG A 195 20.32 0.63 7.88
CA ARG A 195 21.38 -0.36 8.15
C ARG A 195 21.15 -1.06 9.49
N SER A 196 20.95 -0.26 10.53
CA SER A 196 20.60 -0.78 11.84
C SER A 196 19.26 -1.51 11.79
N THR A 197 19.07 -2.45 12.71
CA THR A 197 17.70 -2.79 13.11
C THR A 197 17.11 -1.57 13.83
N LEU A 198 15.80 -1.33 13.74
CA LEU A 198 15.16 -0.22 14.49
C LEU A 198 15.39 -0.35 16.02
N CYS A 199 15.74 -1.55 16.48
CA CYS A 199 16.19 -1.82 17.84
C CYS A 199 17.41 -0.97 18.26
N GLU A 200 18.41 -0.69 17.41
CA GLU A 200 19.56 0.14 17.82
C GLU A 200 19.22 1.62 17.99
N ALA A 201 18.21 2.12 17.25
CA ALA A 201 17.69 3.47 17.45
C ALA A 201 16.90 3.55 18.77
N CYS A 202 16.07 2.55 19.08
CA CYS A 202 15.41 2.44 20.37
C CYS A 202 16.37 2.13 21.54
N ALA A 203 17.48 1.43 21.31
CA ALA A 203 18.46 1.07 22.34
C ALA A 203 19.20 2.30 22.91
N ARG A 204 19.34 3.38 22.13
CA ARG A 204 19.82 4.67 22.63
C ARG A 204 18.78 5.45 23.45
N GLY A 205 17.51 5.00 23.47
CA GLY A 205 16.41 5.68 24.15
C GLY A 205 15.83 4.95 25.37
N CYS A 206 15.54 3.64 25.28
CA CYS A 206 14.67 2.97 26.27
C CYS A 206 15.03 1.54 26.70
N CYS A 207 16.10 0.89 26.19
CA CYS A 207 16.41 -0.50 26.57
C CYS A 207 17.86 -0.70 27.04
N THR A 208 18.06 -0.68 28.37
CA THR A 208 19.27 -1.18 29.03
C THR A 208 19.29 -2.71 29.09
N SER A 209 19.31 -3.35 27.93
CA SER A 209 19.55 -4.78 27.78
C SER A 209 20.52 -4.97 26.63
N ARG A 210 21.78 -5.30 26.97
CA ARG A 210 22.73 -5.85 26.00
C ARG A 210 22.03 -7.00 25.27
N PRO A 211 22.02 -7.05 23.92
CA PRO A 211 21.87 -8.35 23.28
C PRO A 211 23.03 -9.20 23.79
N GLU A 212 22.69 -10.32 24.44
CA GLU A 212 23.64 -11.40 24.72
C GLU A 212 24.37 -11.68 23.41
N GLN A 213 25.70 -11.56 23.39
CA GLN A 213 26.48 -12.01 22.24
C GLN A 213 26.29 -13.52 22.17
N LEU A 214 25.35 -13.96 21.33
CA LEU A 214 25.22 -15.36 20.94
C LEU A 214 26.62 -15.81 20.51
N PRO A 215 27.24 -16.78 21.19
CA PRO A 215 28.64 -17.08 21.00
C PRO A 215 28.89 -17.45 19.55
N SER A 216 30.10 -17.15 19.06
CA SER A 216 30.63 -17.55 17.73
C SER A 216 30.85 -19.07 17.63
N SER A 217 29.83 -19.82 18.03
CA SER A 217 29.77 -21.26 18.03
C SER A 217 29.37 -21.70 16.63
N ARG A 218 30.41 -22.05 15.86
CA ARG A 218 30.42 -22.77 14.58
C ARG A 218 29.23 -23.73 14.41
N ARG A 219 28.10 -23.19 13.96
CA ARG A 219 27.00 -23.94 13.33
C ARG A 219 26.93 -23.43 11.90
N ASN A 220 26.99 -24.36 10.95
CA ASN A 220 26.96 -24.00 9.54
C ASN A 220 25.68 -23.20 9.27
N PRO A 221 25.73 -22.08 8.52
CA PRO A 221 24.51 -21.33 8.16
C PRO A 221 23.49 -22.20 7.40
N ILE A 222 23.95 -23.29 6.78
CA ILE A 222 23.16 -24.36 6.15
C ILE A 222 22.18 -25.04 7.13
N ASP A 223 22.58 -25.30 8.39
CA ASP A 223 21.75 -26.01 9.38
C ASP A 223 20.57 -25.18 9.90
N VAL A 224 20.64 -23.86 9.73
CA VAL A 224 19.58 -22.91 10.12
C VAL A 224 18.58 -22.74 8.97
N ALA A 225 19.07 -22.67 7.73
CA ALA A 225 18.23 -22.50 6.53
C ALA A 225 17.25 -23.66 6.29
N PHE A 226 17.62 -24.90 6.69
CA PHE A 226 16.76 -26.09 6.54
C PHE A 226 15.69 -26.25 7.62
N ARG A 227 15.68 -25.42 8.67
CA ARG A 227 14.76 -25.58 9.83
C ARG A 227 13.58 -24.61 9.82
N SER A 228 13.38 -23.87 8.73
CA SER A 228 12.30 -22.88 8.56
C SER A 228 11.51 -23.03 7.26
N GLN A 229 11.41 -24.27 6.74
CA GLN A 229 10.39 -24.70 5.79
C GLN A 229 9.41 -25.63 6.51
#